data_AF-A0A6A8A3U0-F1
#
_entry.id   AF-A0A6A8A3U0-F1
#
_cell.length_a   1.000
_cell.length_b   1.000
_cell.length_c   1.000
_cell.angle_alpha   90.00
_cell.angle_beta   90.00
_cell.angle_gamma   90.00
#
_symmetry.space_group_name_H-M   'P 1'
#
loop_
_entity.id
_entity.type
_entity.pdbx_description
1 polymer ?
#
loop_
_entity_poly.entity_id
_entity_poly.type
_entity_poly.pdbx_seq_one_letter_code
_entity_poly.pdbx_strand_id
1 'polypeptide(L)'
;MAIVPALPRKLHGPSIWALYVIGLCPAVWSFYLGASGGLGINPVKEFEHLLGLWALRFIILTLAVTPLRDLLGINWIRYRRALGLLAFYYVLMHFSVWMLLDLGMDLNAVFADILKRPYITIGMVCLAALVPLAVTSNNYFIRRLGKLWIDMHHLIYPIALGGALHYFLAVKSVTTEPFIHIAAIALLLAYRPLRKPFLRWKKARKTVDSPQPAHR
;
A
#
# COMPACT_ATOMS: atom_id res chain seq x y z
N MET A 1 7.78 20.59 -17.51
CA MET A 1 9.12 20.18 -17.02
C MET A 1 8.95 19.67 -15.61
N ALA A 2 9.58 18.56 -15.23
CA ALA A 2 9.48 18.05 -13.86
C ALA A 2 10.29 18.97 -12.93
N ILE A 3 9.63 19.54 -11.93
CA ILE A 3 10.18 20.54 -10.98
C ILE A 3 11.15 19.88 -9.97
N VAL A 4 11.23 18.55 -9.94
CA VAL A 4 12.05 17.81 -8.98
C VAL A 4 13.38 17.41 -9.63
N PRO A 5 14.54 17.85 -9.10
CA PRO A 5 15.84 17.43 -9.61
C PRO A 5 15.95 15.89 -9.54
N ALA A 6 16.38 15.29 -10.66
CA ALA A 6 16.51 13.85 -10.74
C ALA A 6 17.66 13.38 -9.84
N LEU A 7 17.36 12.49 -8.88
CA LEU A 7 18.36 11.93 -7.98
C LEU A 7 19.50 11.26 -8.80
N PRO A 8 20.79 11.50 -8.48
CA PRO A 8 21.91 10.82 -9.11
C PRO A 8 21.78 9.29 -9.06
N ARG A 9 22.18 8.57 -10.11
CA ARG A 9 22.06 7.09 -10.20
C ARG A 9 22.68 6.36 -9.01
N LYS A 10 23.81 6.86 -8.51
CA LYS A 10 24.52 6.29 -7.34
C LYS A 10 23.67 6.29 -6.07
N LEU A 11 22.73 7.23 -5.95
CA LEU A 11 21.86 7.38 -4.78
C LEU A 11 20.55 6.60 -4.89
N HIS A 12 20.29 5.90 -6.00
CA HIS A 12 19.01 5.19 -6.19
C HIS A 12 18.84 4.00 -5.25
N GLY A 13 19.92 3.24 -4.99
CA GLY A 13 19.90 2.15 -4.01
C GLY A 13 19.71 2.68 -2.58
N PRO A 14 20.60 3.59 -2.11
CA PRO A 14 20.47 4.21 -0.79
C PRO A 14 19.10 4.86 -0.54
N SER A 15 18.49 5.50 -1.54
CA SER A 15 17.19 6.15 -1.35
C SER A 15 16.05 5.15 -1.13
N ILE A 16 16.14 3.94 -1.68
CA ILE A 16 15.17 2.86 -1.42
C ILE A 16 15.34 2.35 0.01
N TRP A 17 16.58 2.17 0.47
CA TRP A 17 16.85 1.77 1.85
C TRP A 17 16.41 2.83 2.86
N ALA A 18 16.65 4.11 2.56
CA ALA A 18 16.15 5.22 3.36
C ALA A 18 14.61 5.19 3.47
N LEU A 19 13.91 4.86 2.38
CA LEU A 19 12.45 4.70 2.41
C LEU A 19 12.00 3.58 3.35
N TYR A 20 12.72 2.45 3.43
CA TYR A 20 12.41 1.41 4.41
C TYR A 20 12.63 1.89 5.84
N VAL A 21 13.75 2.55 6.12
CA VAL A 21 14.07 3.06 7.46
C VAL A 21 13.00 4.07 7.91
N ILE A 22 12.75 5.09 7.08
CA ILE A 22 11.73 6.10 7.35
C ILE A 22 10.34 5.47 7.44
N GLY A 23 10.05 4.52 6.56
CA GLY A 23 8.77 3.83 6.52
C GLY A 23 8.51 2.96 7.75
N LEU A 24 9.55 2.41 8.39
CA LEU A 24 9.44 1.59 9.61
C LEU A 24 9.50 2.43 10.90
N CYS A 25 9.99 3.68 10.85
CA CYS A 25 10.07 4.56 12.01
C CYS A 25 8.75 4.66 12.81
N PRO A 26 7.57 4.85 12.20
CA PRO A 26 6.32 4.93 12.95
C PRO A 26 6.03 3.67 13.78
N ALA A 27 6.27 2.48 13.22
CA ALA A 27 6.11 1.22 13.95
C ALA A 27 7.09 1.12 15.13
N VAL A 28 8.37 1.39 14.91
CA VAL A 28 9.41 1.31 15.97
C VAL A 28 9.15 2.32 17.09
N TRP A 29 8.82 3.57 16.73
CA TRP A 29 8.53 4.62 17.69
C TRP A 29 7.28 4.32 18.52
N SER A 30 6.21 3.84 17.88
CA SER A 30 4.97 3.52 18.59
C SER A 30 5.13 2.29 19.47
N PHE A 31 5.94 1.31 19.05
CA PHE A 31 6.30 0.18 19.91
C PHE A 31 7.05 0.64 21.16
N TYR A 32 8.04 1.54 21.00
CA TYR A 32 8.76 2.13 22.13
C TYR A 32 7.83 2.89 23.08
N LEU A 33 6.90 3.70 22.55
CA LEU A 33 5.91 4.40 23.36
C LEU A 33 4.98 3.42 24.08
N GLY A 34 4.56 2.33 23.43
CA GLY A 34 3.77 1.28 24.06
C GLY A 34 4.50 0.62 25.23
N ALA A 35 5.79 0.32 25.06
CA ALA A 35 6.63 -0.29 26.08
C ALA A 35 6.99 0.67 27.24
N SER A 36 7.04 1.97 26.99
CA SER A 36 7.38 3.01 27.98
C SER A 36 6.17 3.70 28.62
N GLY A 37 4.96 3.24 28.32
CA GLY A 37 3.70 3.79 28.87
C GLY A 37 3.22 5.09 28.21
N GLY A 38 3.84 5.51 27.10
CA GLY A 38 3.50 6.73 26.37
C GLY A 38 2.35 6.59 25.36
N LEU A 39 1.78 5.39 25.17
CA LEU A 39 0.74 5.12 24.16
C LEU A 39 -0.71 5.14 24.70
N GLY A 40 -0.91 5.59 25.95
CA GLY A 40 -2.23 5.74 26.57
C GLY A 40 -2.74 4.50 27.30
N ILE A 41 -4.06 4.43 27.51
CA ILE A 41 -4.72 3.48 28.41
C ILE A 41 -4.69 2.04 27.88
N ASN A 42 -4.83 1.86 26.56
CA ASN A 42 -4.75 0.54 25.93
C ASN A 42 -3.65 0.54 24.84
N PRO A 43 -2.37 0.40 25.25
CA PRO A 43 -1.25 0.56 24.33
C PRO A 43 -1.19 -0.50 23.24
N VAL A 44 -1.64 -1.73 23.51
CA VAL A 44 -1.68 -2.81 22.51
C VAL A 44 -2.64 -2.46 21.39
N LYS A 45 -3.87 -2.05 21.74
CA LYS A 45 -4.91 -1.69 20.77
C LYS A 45 -4.54 -0.45 19.95
N GLU A 46 -4.01 0.58 20.58
CA GLU A 46 -3.57 1.80 19.87
C GLU A 46 -2.42 1.49 18.90
N PHE A 47 -1.48 0.64 19.31
CA PHE A 47 -0.41 0.19 18.43
C PHE A 47 -0.92 -0.65 17.26
N GLU A 48 -1.85 -1.58 17.51
CA GLU A 48 -2.50 -2.39 16.48
C GLU A 48 -3.21 -1.52 15.42
N HIS A 49 -4.01 -0.55 15.86
CA HIS A 49 -4.72 0.39 15.00
C HIS A 49 -3.74 1.23 14.15
N LEU A 50 -2.66 1.72 14.76
CA LEU A 50 -1.63 2.48 14.06
C LEU A 50 -0.99 1.64 12.96
N LEU A 51 -0.63 0.39 13.25
CA LEU A 51 -0.03 -0.50 12.26
C LEU A 51 -0.98 -0.76 11.07
N GLY A 52 -2.26 -1.02 11.35
CA GLY A 52 -3.29 -1.21 10.31
C GLY A 52 -3.49 0.03 9.44
N LEU A 53 -3.50 1.22 10.05
CA LEU A 53 -3.63 2.49 9.35
C LEU A 53 -2.42 2.78 8.44
N TRP A 54 -1.20 2.55 8.93
CA TRP A 54 0.01 2.71 8.12
C TRP A 54 0.09 1.70 6.97
N ALA A 55 -0.34 0.45 7.19
CA ALA A 55 -0.47 -0.52 6.11
C ALA A 55 -1.36 0.02 4.97
N LEU A 56 -2.54 0.56 5.31
CA LEU A 56 -3.47 1.12 4.34
C LEU A 56 -2.87 2.33 3.61
N ARG A 57 -2.17 3.21 4.32
CA ARG A 57 -1.44 4.35 3.73
C ARG A 57 -0.38 3.87 2.73
N PHE A 58 0.40 2.83 3.04
CA PHE A 58 1.38 2.28 2.10
C PHE A 58 0.73 1.62 0.86
N ILE A 59 -0.43 0.97 1.00
CA ILE A 59 -1.21 0.47 -0.14
C ILE A 59 -1.64 1.64 -1.04
N ILE A 60 -2.19 2.71 -0.45
CA ILE A 60 -2.60 3.92 -1.16
C ILE A 60 -1.41 4.53 -1.90
N LEU A 61 -0.27 4.71 -1.22
CA LEU A 61 0.96 5.24 -1.83
C LEU A 61 1.45 4.37 -2.99
N THR A 62 1.41 3.04 -2.83
CA THR A 62 1.76 2.08 -3.89
C THR A 62 0.87 2.23 -5.12
N LEU A 63 -0.44 2.40 -4.92
CA LEU A 63 -1.40 2.63 -6.00
C LEU A 63 -1.20 4.00 -6.66
N ALA A 64 -0.89 5.03 -5.87
CA ALA A 64 -0.71 6.42 -6.32
C ALA A 64 0.51 6.62 -7.25
N VAL A 65 1.52 5.74 -7.20
CA VAL A 65 2.71 5.85 -8.07
C VAL A 65 2.36 5.95 -9.56
N THR A 66 1.31 5.24 -10.01
CA THR A 66 0.91 5.25 -11.43
C THR A 66 0.26 6.58 -11.87
N PRO A 67 -0.83 7.06 -11.23
CA PRO A 67 -1.44 8.34 -11.60
C PRO A 67 -0.45 9.50 -11.41
N LEU A 68 0.40 9.46 -10.38
CA LEU A 68 1.41 10.51 -10.18
C LEU A 68 2.37 10.64 -11.38
N ARG A 69 2.79 9.52 -11.96
CA ARG A 69 3.60 9.51 -13.17
C ARG A 69 2.82 9.98 -14.39
N ASP A 70 1.60 9.49 -14.58
CA ASP A 70 0.84 9.70 -15.80
C ASP A 70 0.25 11.13 -15.88
N LEU A 71 -0.15 11.69 -14.73
CA LEU A 71 -0.75 13.02 -14.59
C LEU A 71 0.31 14.11 -14.33
N LEU A 72 1.19 13.93 -13.34
CA LEU A 72 2.17 14.95 -12.93
C LEU A 72 3.55 14.77 -13.56
N GLY A 73 3.80 13.67 -14.27
CA GLY A 73 5.11 13.39 -14.87
C GLY A 73 6.19 12.98 -13.89
N ILE A 74 5.85 12.75 -12.62
CA ILE A 74 6.80 12.37 -11.56
C ILE A 74 7.06 10.87 -11.60
N ASN A 75 8.27 10.46 -11.99
CA ASN A 75 8.59 9.04 -12.16
C ASN A 75 9.15 8.38 -10.89
N TRP A 76 8.26 7.95 -9.99
CA TRP A 76 8.60 7.24 -8.75
C TRP A 76 8.42 5.72 -8.83
N ILE A 77 8.39 5.16 -10.05
CA ILE A 77 8.14 3.72 -10.25
C ILE A 77 9.11 2.82 -9.48
N ARG A 78 10.35 3.30 -9.25
CA ARG A 78 11.38 2.58 -8.49
C ARG A 78 10.99 2.30 -7.04
N TYR A 79 10.21 3.18 -6.42
CA TYR A 79 9.81 3.07 -5.01
C TYR A 79 8.56 2.20 -4.83
N ARG A 80 7.83 1.90 -5.91
CA ARG A 80 6.57 1.13 -5.86
C ARG A 80 6.75 -0.22 -5.17
N ARG A 81 7.86 -0.92 -5.43
CA ARG A 81 8.15 -2.22 -4.80
C ARG A 81 8.35 -2.06 -3.29
N ALA A 82 9.15 -1.07 -2.88
CA ALA A 82 9.44 -0.83 -1.48
C ALA A 82 8.20 -0.42 -0.68
N LEU A 83 7.34 0.44 -1.25
CA LEU A 83 6.05 0.79 -0.66
C LEU A 83 5.13 -0.43 -0.50
N GLY A 84 5.08 -1.31 -1.49
CA GLY A 84 4.28 -2.54 -1.40
C GLY A 84 4.80 -3.51 -0.33
N LEU A 85 6.12 -3.63 -0.18
CA LEU A 85 6.73 -4.46 0.86
C LEU A 85 6.56 -3.84 2.25
N LEU A 86 6.66 -2.52 2.39
CA LEU A 86 6.32 -1.81 3.63
C LEU A 86 4.87 -2.07 4.03
N ALA A 87 3.92 -1.97 3.08
CA ALA A 87 2.54 -2.34 3.35
C ALA A 87 2.42 -3.76 3.91
N PHE A 88 3.06 -4.74 3.26
CA PHE A 88 3.06 -6.13 3.74
C PHE A 88 3.65 -6.28 5.15
N TYR A 89 4.79 -5.66 5.43
CA TYR A 89 5.40 -5.73 6.78
C TYR A 89 4.49 -5.12 7.84
N TYR A 90 3.82 -4.01 7.54
CA TYR A 90 2.85 -3.40 8.45
C TYR A 90 1.62 -4.28 8.67
N VAL A 91 1.08 -4.92 7.63
CA VAL A 91 -0.02 -5.91 7.81
C VAL A 91 0.44 -7.08 8.66
N LEU A 92 1.67 -7.59 8.45
CA LEU A 92 2.21 -8.69 9.22
C LEU A 92 2.42 -8.32 10.69
N MET A 93 2.95 -7.12 10.96
CA MET A 93 3.07 -6.59 12.32
C MET A 93 1.68 -6.40 12.96
N HIS A 94 0.72 -5.82 12.24
CA HIS A 94 -0.66 -5.64 12.70
C HIS A 94 -1.30 -6.98 13.12
N PHE A 95 -1.22 -7.99 12.25
CA PHE A 95 -1.67 -9.35 12.56
C PHE A 95 -0.93 -9.95 13.77
N SER A 96 0.38 -9.73 13.85
CA SER A 96 1.20 -10.26 14.96
C SER A 96 0.84 -9.61 16.29
N VAL A 97 0.52 -8.32 16.33
CA VAL A 97 0.07 -7.66 17.56
C VAL A 97 -1.26 -8.25 18.04
N TRP A 98 -2.24 -8.40 17.15
CA TRP A 98 -3.51 -9.04 17.50
C TRP A 98 -3.32 -10.48 17.99
N MET A 99 -2.56 -11.30 17.27
CA MET A 99 -2.38 -12.71 17.62
C MET A 99 -1.52 -12.92 18.88
N LEU A 100 -0.41 -12.18 19.02
CA LEU A 100 0.58 -12.40 20.07
C LEU A 100 0.31 -11.55 21.32
N LEU A 101 -0.05 -10.28 21.16
CA LEU A 101 -0.16 -9.33 22.27
C LEU A 101 -1.59 -9.16 22.77
N ASP A 102 -2.59 -9.14 21.87
CA ASP A 102 -4.00 -9.01 22.27
C ASP A 102 -4.58 -10.36 22.73
N LEU A 103 -4.37 -11.42 21.95
CA LEU A 103 -4.89 -12.76 22.26
C LEU A 103 -3.90 -13.71 22.96
N GLY A 104 -2.64 -13.31 23.14
CA GLY A 104 -1.66 -14.13 23.88
C GLY A 104 -1.37 -15.50 23.25
N MET A 105 -1.53 -15.66 21.93
CA MET A 105 -1.46 -16.93 21.21
C MET A 105 -2.53 -17.98 21.58
N ASP A 106 -3.65 -17.58 22.18
CA ASP A 106 -4.79 -18.49 22.36
C ASP A 106 -5.44 -18.78 20.99
N LEU A 107 -5.09 -19.93 20.42
CA LEU A 107 -5.60 -20.36 19.12
C LEU A 107 -7.12 -20.54 19.11
N ASN A 108 -7.73 -20.94 20.24
CA ASN A 108 -9.18 -21.08 20.31
C ASN A 108 -9.87 -19.71 20.21
N ALA A 109 -9.31 -18.70 20.90
CA ALA A 109 -9.77 -17.33 20.80
C ALA A 109 -9.60 -16.79 19.36
N VAL A 110 -8.45 -17.03 18.73
CA VAL A 110 -8.18 -16.66 17.33
C VAL A 110 -9.23 -17.23 16.38
N PHE A 111 -9.49 -18.55 16.43
CA PHE A 111 -10.50 -19.18 15.57
C PHE A 111 -11.90 -18.66 15.85
N ALA A 112 -12.27 -18.47 17.12
CA ALA A 112 -13.56 -17.93 17.49
C ALA A 112 -13.76 -16.50 16.94
N ASP A 113 -12.73 -15.66 17.01
CA ASP A 113 -12.77 -14.29 16.51
C ASP A 113 -12.87 -14.24 14.97
N ILE A 114 -12.11 -15.08 14.25
CA ILE A 114 -12.19 -15.17 12.79
C ILE A 114 -13.60 -15.56 12.32
N LEU A 115 -14.30 -16.43 13.05
CA LEU A 115 -15.65 -16.88 12.71
C LEU A 115 -16.72 -15.86 13.11
N LYS A 116 -16.57 -15.20 14.26
CA LYS A 116 -17.59 -14.29 14.82
C LYS A 116 -17.49 -12.87 14.28
N ARG A 117 -16.31 -12.44 13.81
CA ARG A 117 -16.05 -11.05 13.43
C ARG A 117 -15.72 -10.96 11.94
N PRO A 118 -16.67 -10.53 11.08
CA PRO A 118 -16.47 -10.54 9.63
C PRO A 118 -15.30 -9.65 9.18
N TYR A 119 -15.01 -8.56 9.90
CA TYR A 119 -13.86 -7.72 9.58
C TYR A 119 -12.54 -8.49 9.73
N ILE A 120 -12.39 -9.35 10.75
CA ILE A 120 -11.19 -10.18 10.92
C ILE A 120 -11.06 -11.16 9.76
N THR A 121 -12.14 -11.83 9.34
CA THR A 121 -12.13 -12.71 8.17
C THR A 121 -11.62 -12.00 6.92
N ILE A 122 -12.12 -10.78 6.66
CA ILE A 122 -11.68 -9.96 5.51
C ILE A 122 -10.20 -9.63 5.63
N GLY A 123 -9.72 -9.27 6.82
CA GLY A 123 -8.31 -9.02 7.10
C GLY A 123 -7.43 -10.23 6.80
N MET A 124 -7.84 -11.43 7.25
CA MET A 124 -7.12 -12.68 7.01
C MET A 124 -7.04 -13.04 5.53
N VAL A 125 -8.14 -12.86 4.78
CA VAL A 125 -8.15 -13.07 3.32
C VAL A 125 -7.20 -12.08 2.63
N CYS A 126 -7.19 -10.81 3.03
CA CYS A 126 -6.29 -9.81 2.49
C CYS A 126 -4.81 -10.14 2.80
N LEU A 127 -4.51 -10.56 4.03
CA LEU A 127 -3.16 -11.00 4.42
C LEU A 127 -2.72 -12.19 3.58
N ALA A 128 -3.57 -13.23 3.46
CA ALA A 128 -3.27 -14.41 2.64
C ALA A 128 -3.01 -14.05 1.17
N ALA A 129 -3.76 -13.10 0.61
CA ALA A 129 -3.55 -12.60 -0.75
C ALA A 129 -2.29 -11.72 -0.89
N LEU A 130 -1.86 -11.02 0.18
CA LEU A 130 -0.64 -10.21 0.19
C LEU A 130 0.64 -11.07 0.23
N VAL A 131 0.62 -12.23 0.88
CA VAL A 131 1.78 -13.14 0.99
C VAL A 131 2.42 -13.46 -0.38
N PRO A 132 1.70 -13.98 -1.39
CA PRO A 132 2.31 -14.29 -2.68
C PRO A 132 2.85 -13.04 -3.40
N LEU A 133 2.22 -11.87 -3.22
CA LEU A 133 2.73 -10.60 -3.76
C LEU A 133 4.07 -10.22 -3.13
N ALA A 134 4.20 -10.37 -1.81
CA ALA A 134 5.45 -10.10 -1.10
C ALA A 134 6.56 -11.09 -1.49
N VAL A 135 6.26 -12.39 -1.49
CA VAL A 135 7.22 -13.45 -1.86
C VAL A 135 7.77 -13.27 -3.28
N THR A 136 6.92 -12.84 -4.21
CA THR A 136 7.29 -12.65 -5.62
C THR A 136 7.73 -11.22 -5.96
N SER A 137 7.92 -10.37 -4.96
CA SER A 137 8.44 -9.00 -5.11
C SER A 137 9.96 -8.95 -5.27
N ASN A 138 10.54 -9.82 -6.12
CA ASN A 138 11.97 -9.83 -6.43
C ASN A 138 12.24 -10.00 -7.93
N ASN A 139 13.47 -9.67 -8.35
CA ASN A 139 13.83 -9.68 -9.77
C ASN A 139 13.80 -11.10 -10.37
N TYR A 140 13.97 -12.14 -9.54
CA TYR A 140 13.93 -13.52 -9.97
C TYR A 140 12.52 -13.92 -10.45
N PHE A 141 11.49 -13.73 -9.61
CA PHE A 141 10.11 -14.08 -9.99
C PHE A 141 9.54 -13.21 -11.10
N ILE A 142 9.92 -11.93 -11.16
CA ILE A 142 9.53 -11.05 -12.28
C ILE A 142 10.00 -11.62 -13.61
N ARG A 143 11.25 -12.09 -13.68
CA ARG A 143 11.81 -12.70 -14.89
C ARG A 143 11.23 -14.09 -15.16
N ARG A 144 11.00 -14.89 -14.12
CA ARG A 144 10.53 -16.28 -14.24
C ARG A 144 9.06 -16.39 -14.64
N LEU A 145 8.18 -15.55 -14.09
CA LEU A 145 6.72 -15.67 -14.25
C LEU A 145 6.16 -14.76 -15.35
N GLY A 146 6.87 -13.71 -15.75
CA GLY A 146 6.47 -12.83 -16.86
C GLY A 146 5.04 -12.27 -16.70
N LYS A 147 4.14 -12.62 -17.63
CA LYS A 147 2.74 -12.15 -17.61
C LYS A 147 1.97 -12.61 -16.36
N LEU A 148 2.21 -13.83 -15.89
CA LEU A 148 1.54 -14.36 -14.70
C LEU A 148 1.86 -13.52 -13.45
N TRP A 149 3.07 -12.97 -13.36
CA TRP A 149 3.45 -12.04 -12.29
C TRP A 149 2.58 -10.78 -12.30
N ILE A 150 2.29 -10.24 -13.49
CA ILE A 150 1.45 -9.05 -13.65
C ILE A 150 0.01 -9.36 -13.22
N ASP A 151 -0.53 -10.48 -13.72
CA ASP A 151 -1.91 -10.90 -13.42
C ASP A 151 -2.09 -11.14 -11.91
N MET A 152 -1.14 -11.80 -11.26
CA MET A 152 -1.16 -11.99 -9.80
C MET A 152 -1.05 -10.67 -9.04
N HIS A 153 -0.20 -9.73 -9.48
CA HIS A 153 -0.07 -8.43 -8.82
C HIS A 153 -1.30 -7.53 -9.00
N HIS A 154 -2.28 -7.90 -9.82
CA HIS A 154 -3.59 -7.25 -9.82
C HIS A 154 -4.42 -7.55 -8.56
N LEU A 155 -4.05 -8.57 -7.76
CA LEU A 155 -4.67 -8.81 -6.45
C LEU A 155 -4.55 -7.59 -5.52
N ILE A 156 -3.62 -6.67 -5.75
CA ILE A 156 -3.53 -5.44 -4.98
C ILE A 156 -4.82 -4.61 -5.01
N TYR A 157 -5.64 -4.72 -6.06
CA TYR A 157 -6.90 -3.99 -6.16
C TYR A 157 -7.99 -4.53 -5.23
N PRO A 158 -8.35 -5.83 -5.26
CA PRO A 158 -9.26 -6.37 -4.25
C PRO A 158 -8.68 -6.30 -2.84
N ILE A 159 -7.35 -6.41 -2.65
CA ILE A 159 -6.70 -6.20 -1.34
C ILE A 159 -6.94 -4.77 -0.84
N ALA A 160 -6.82 -3.75 -1.69
CA ALA A 160 -7.07 -2.38 -1.28
C ALA A 160 -8.54 -2.15 -0.87
N LEU A 161 -9.50 -2.72 -1.62
CA LEU A 161 -10.92 -2.67 -1.26
C LEU A 161 -11.21 -3.42 0.04
N GLY A 162 -10.71 -4.64 0.17
CA GLY A 162 -10.87 -5.47 1.36
C GLY A 162 -10.24 -4.84 2.59
N GLY A 163 -9.04 -4.26 2.48
CA GLY A 163 -8.39 -3.52 3.56
C GLY A 163 -9.16 -2.28 3.99
N ALA A 164 -9.73 -1.53 3.04
CA ALA A 164 -10.58 -0.38 3.34
C ALA A 164 -11.88 -0.79 4.06
N LEU A 165 -12.52 -1.87 3.60
CA LEU A 165 -13.72 -2.43 4.23
C LEU A 165 -13.42 -2.98 5.63
N HIS A 166 -12.32 -3.72 5.78
CA HIS A 166 -11.82 -4.20 7.07
C HIS A 166 -11.65 -3.04 8.06
N TYR A 167 -10.96 -1.97 7.64
CA TYR A 167 -10.74 -0.78 8.47
C TYR A 167 -12.05 -0.08 8.85
N PHE A 168 -12.96 0.11 7.89
CA PHE A 168 -14.27 0.73 8.13
C PHE A 168 -15.09 -0.03 9.18
N LEU A 169 -15.13 -1.36 9.07
CA LEU A 169 -15.88 -2.21 10.00
C LEU A 169 -15.22 -2.29 11.38
N ALA A 170 -13.89 -2.14 11.46
CA ALA A 170 -13.13 -2.23 12.71
C ALA A 170 -13.27 -0.98 13.59
N VAL A 171 -13.26 0.22 13.00
CA VAL A 171 -13.20 1.49 13.75
C VAL A 171 -14.50 1.82 14.49
N LYS A 172 -15.64 1.21 14.10
CA LYS A 172 -17.00 1.34 14.71
C LYS A 172 -17.49 2.77 15.00
N SER A 173 -16.73 3.80 14.63
CA SER A 173 -16.99 5.21 14.91
C SER A 173 -17.01 6.00 13.60
N VAL A 174 -17.93 6.94 13.49
CA VAL A 174 -18.09 7.81 12.31
C VAL A 174 -17.10 8.97 12.42
N THR A 175 -15.82 8.66 12.25
CA THR A 175 -14.75 9.66 12.18
C THR A 175 -14.40 9.93 10.72
N THR A 176 -13.85 11.11 10.44
CA THR A 176 -13.52 11.53 9.07
C THR A 176 -12.39 10.69 8.45
N GLU A 177 -11.49 10.16 9.28
CA GLU A 177 -10.27 9.51 8.82
C GLU A 177 -10.51 8.25 7.95
N PRO A 178 -11.37 7.28 8.33
CA PRO A 178 -11.79 6.19 7.46
C PRO A 178 -12.30 6.61 6.08
N PHE A 179 -13.14 7.65 6.03
CA PHE A 179 -13.72 8.12 4.78
C PHE A 179 -12.67 8.71 3.83
N ILE A 180 -11.65 9.39 4.35
CA ILE A 180 -10.53 9.91 3.53
C ILE A 180 -9.79 8.76 2.84
N HIS A 181 -9.48 7.69 3.58
CA HIS A 181 -8.76 6.54 3.02
C HIS A 181 -9.60 5.77 2.01
N ILE A 182 -10.88 5.54 2.30
CA ILE A 182 -11.83 4.90 1.38
C ILE A 182 -11.97 5.72 0.09
N ALA A 183 -12.16 7.04 0.21
CA ALA A 183 -12.27 7.94 -0.93
C ALA A 183 -10.98 7.94 -1.77
N ALA A 184 -9.81 7.99 -1.13
CA ALA A 184 -8.52 7.91 -1.83
C ALA A 184 -8.38 6.59 -2.62
N ILE A 185 -8.73 5.46 -2.01
CA ILE A 185 -8.69 4.15 -2.68
C ILE A 185 -9.68 4.12 -3.85
N ALA A 186 -10.92 4.56 -3.64
CA ALA A 186 -11.95 4.61 -4.68
C ALA A 186 -11.49 5.44 -5.89
N LEU A 187 -10.94 6.64 -5.66
CA LEU A 187 -10.40 7.50 -6.71
C LEU A 187 -9.23 6.85 -7.46
N LEU A 188 -8.28 6.25 -6.73
CA LEU A 188 -7.12 5.59 -7.31
C LEU A 188 -7.49 4.35 -8.14
N LEU A 189 -8.53 3.61 -7.73
CA LEU A 189 -9.05 2.47 -8.48
C LEU A 189 -9.87 2.92 -9.69
N ALA A 190 -10.71 3.96 -9.56
CA ALA A 190 -11.46 4.54 -10.67
C ALA A 190 -10.55 5.09 -11.78
N TYR A 191 -9.35 5.56 -11.45
CA TYR A 191 -8.36 5.99 -12.44
C TYR A 191 -7.89 4.84 -13.36
N ARG A 192 -7.91 3.58 -12.91
CA ARG A 192 -7.36 2.44 -13.65
C ARG A 192 -8.04 2.18 -15.00
N PRO A 193 -9.38 2.05 -15.09
CA PRO A 193 -10.05 1.90 -16.39
C PRO A 193 -9.89 3.16 -17.26
N LEU A 194 -9.89 4.35 -16.67
CA LEU A 194 -9.77 5.64 -17.37
C LEU A 194 -8.36 5.92 -17.93
N ARG A 195 -7.34 5.21 -17.44
CA ARG A 195 -5.94 5.42 -17.83
C ARG A 195 -5.69 5.21 -19.33
N LYS A 196 -6.15 4.10 -19.91
CA LYS A 196 -5.93 3.78 -21.34
C LYS A 196 -6.49 4.87 -22.28
N PRO A 197 -7.77 5.28 -22.16
CA PRO A 197 -8.32 6.34 -23.01
C PRO A 197 -7.62 7.68 -22.75
N PHE A 198 -7.33 8.02 -21.50
CA PHE A 198 -6.60 9.26 -21.15
C PHE A 198 -5.23 9.35 -21.82
N LEU A 199 -4.43 8.29 -21.78
CA LEU A 199 -3.10 8.27 -22.40
C LEU A 199 -3.18 8.34 -23.93
N ARG A 200 -4.17 7.70 -24.55
CA ARG A 200 -4.42 7.79 -26.01
C ARG A 200 -4.78 9.22 -26.41
N TRP A 201 -5.69 9.86 -25.68
CA TRP A 201 -6.08 11.26 -25.91
C TRP A 201 -4.90 12.23 -25.77
N LYS A 202 -4.08 12.07 -24.72
CA LYS A 202 -2.87 12.89 -24.52
C LYS A 202 -1.85 12.72 -25.64
N LYS A 203 -1.68 11.49 -26.16
CA LYS A 203 -0.80 11.23 -27.31
C LYS A 203 -1.34 11.88 -28.58
N ALA A 204 -2.64 11.77 -28.85
CA ALA A 204 -3.30 12.37 -30.00
C ALA A 204 -3.20 13.91 -30.01
N ARG A 205 -3.35 14.56 -28.85
CA ARG A 205 -3.12 16.02 -28.73
C ARG A 205 -1.69 16.43 -29.08
N LYS A 206 -0.70 15.73 -28.53
CA LYS A 206 0.72 16.01 -28.85
C LYS A 206 1.06 15.85 -30.33
N THR A 207 0.45 14.90 -31.03
CA THR A 207 0.68 14.71 -32.47
C THR A 207 0.07 15.82 -33.31
N VAL A 208 -1.04 16.43 -32.86
CA VAL A 208 -1.65 17.59 -33.52
C VAL A 208 -0.83 18.85 -33.29
N ASP A 209 -0.29 19.04 -32.08
CA ASP A 209 0.50 20.23 -31.71
C ASP A 209 1.97 20.19 -32.19
N SER A 210 2.41 19.10 -32.83
CA SER A 210 3.80 18.98 -33.34
C SER A 210 3.89 19.56 -34.76
N PRO A 211 4.75 20.56 -35.03
CA PRO A 211 4.91 21.09 -36.37
C PRO A 211 5.39 19.97 -37.33
N GLN A 212 4.76 19.89 -38.52
CA GLN A 212 5.19 18.96 -39.56
C GLN A 212 6.67 19.20 -39.88
N PRO A 213 7.52 18.16 -39.94
CA PRO A 213 8.88 18.34 -40.41
C PRO A 213 8.81 18.90 -41.83
N ALA A 214 9.35 20.10 -42.03
CA ALA A 214 9.46 20.69 -43.35
C ALA A 214 10.19 19.69 -44.25
N HIS A 215 9.50 19.22 -45.29
CA HIS A 215 10.09 18.39 -46.33
C HIS A 215 11.34 19.14 -46.86
N ARG A 216 12.52 18.53 -46.67
CA ARG A 216 13.77 18.91 -47.34
C ARG A 216 14.02 17.96 -48.48
#